data_AF-A0A6S6LZ12-F1
#
_entry.id   AF-A0A6S6LZ12-F1
#
_cell.length_a   1.000
_cell.length_b   1.000
_cell.length_c   1.000
_cell.angle_alpha   90.00
_cell.angle_beta   90.00
_cell.angle_gamma   90.00
#
_symmetry.space_group_name_H-M   'P 1'
#
loop_
_entity.id
_entity.type
_entity.pdbx_description
1 polymer ?
#
loop_
_entity_poly.entity_id
_entity_poly.type
_entity_poly.pdbx_seq_one_letter_code
_entity_poly.pdbx_strand_id
1 'polypeptide(L)'
;MTEKKESEMLIIGGFWKTPSVPEQPEVVIERWRVIEVLEGPCAGERHIVGYNRYDYEGRVSTAIASYDPETRKCVTRSGRVYVLTGRSGYDPDGDYVWGAWCRVNGVDAQVEVSEMYEESAPDDRQV
;
A
#
# COMPACT_ATOMS: atom_id res chain seq x y z
N MET A 1 -31.49 -22.49 7.62
CA MET A 1 -30.03 -22.53 7.37
C MET A 1 -29.86 -22.34 5.88
N THR A 2 -29.49 -21.14 5.46
CA THR A 2 -29.44 -20.79 4.04
C THR A 2 -27.97 -20.63 3.67
N GLU A 3 -27.47 -21.59 2.91
CA GLU A 3 -26.14 -21.60 2.32
C GLU A 3 -25.88 -20.30 1.55
N LYS A 4 -24.78 -19.63 1.91
CA LYS A 4 -24.26 -18.51 1.12
C LYS A 4 -23.61 -19.08 -0.13
N LYS A 5 -24.17 -18.66 -1.27
CA LYS A 5 -23.65 -18.89 -2.60
C LYS A 5 -22.44 -17.97 -2.78
N GLU A 6 -21.25 -18.51 -2.60
CA GLU A 6 -20.00 -17.81 -2.92
C GLU A 6 -19.89 -17.74 -4.45
N SER A 7 -20.17 -16.57 -5.02
CA SER A 7 -20.07 -16.30 -6.44
C SER A 7 -18.59 -16.18 -6.84
N GLU A 8 -18.18 -17.06 -7.76
CA GLU A 8 -16.85 -17.15 -8.36
C GLU A 8 -16.35 -15.81 -8.92
N MET A 9 -15.16 -15.44 -8.46
CA MET A 9 -14.46 -14.20 -8.76
C MET A 9 -13.82 -14.25 -10.15
N LEU A 10 -13.99 -13.18 -10.93
CA LEU A 10 -13.36 -13.00 -12.22
C LEU A 10 -11.82 -12.99 -12.04
N ILE A 11 -11.13 -13.98 -12.60
CA ILE A 11 -9.67 -14.06 -12.60
C ILE A 11 -9.12 -13.05 -13.61
N ILE A 12 -8.55 -11.97 -13.09
CA ILE A 12 -7.62 -11.09 -13.81
C ILE A 12 -6.32 -11.10 -13.00
N GLY A 13 -5.43 -12.05 -13.32
CA GLY A 13 -4.03 -12.14 -12.86
C GLY A 13 -3.77 -11.88 -11.37
N GLY A 14 -3.86 -12.92 -10.53
CA GLY A 14 -3.07 -13.01 -9.29
C GLY A 14 -3.52 -12.18 -8.09
N PHE A 15 -4.81 -11.85 -7.95
CA PHE A 15 -5.31 -11.26 -6.70
C PHE A 15 -5.58 -12.34 -5.66
N TRP A 16 -4.65 -12.53 -4.74
CA TRP A 16 -4.90 -13.33 -3.54
C TRP A 16 -5.69 -12.52 -2.52
N LYS A 17 -6.48 -13.19 -1.68
CA LYS A 17 -7.25 -12.52 -0.64
C LYS A 17 -6.29 -11.91 0.38
N THR A 18 -6.27 -10.59 0.49
CA THR A 18 -5.51 -9.89 1.54
C THR A 18 -5.98 -10.37 2.92
N PRO A 19 -5.07 -10.75 3.83
CA PRO A 19 -5.43 -11.11 5.21
C PRO A 19 -6.24 -9.99 5.87
N SER A 20 -7.08 -10.33 6.85
CA SER A 20 -7.79 -9.31 7.64
C SER A 20 -6.83 -8.56 8.57
N VAL A 21 -7.25 -7.42 9.11
CA VAL A 21 -6.41 -6.63 10.04
C VAL A 21 -6.06 -7.40 11.31
N PRO A 22 -6.96 -8.17 11.95
CA PRO A 22 -6.58 -9.01 13.09
C PRO A 22 -5.57 -10.12 12.76
N GLU A 23 -5.63 -10.67 11.54
CA GLU A 23 -4.71 -11.73 11.09
C GLU A 23 -3.33 -11.17 10.72
N GLN A 24 -3.30 -9.99 10.11
CA GLN A 24 -2.08 -9.28 9.75
C GLN A 24 -2.23 -7.79 10.07
N PRO A 25 -1.97 -7.40 11.34
CA PRO A 25 -2.16 -6.03 11.80
C PRO A 25 -1.06 -5.08 11.33
N GLU A 26 0.14 -5.62 11.09
CA GLU A 26 1.32 -4.89 10.65
C GLU A 26 1.89 -5.52 9.38
N VAL A 27 2.29 -4.69 8.42
CA VAL A 27 2.94 -5.09 7.17
C VAL A 27 4.24 -4.31 7.02
N VAL A 28 5.34 -5.01 6.80
CA VAL A 28 6.62 -4.39 6.45
C VAL A 28 6.72 -4.30 4.93
N ILE A 29 6.88 -3.07 4.43
CA ILE A 29 6.94 -2.81 3.00
C ILE A 29 8.30 -2.23 2.60
N GLU A 30 8.84 -2.75 1.50
CA GLU A 30 10.11 -2.37 0.88
C GLU A 30 9.86 -1.89 -0.56
N ARG A 31 10.84 -1.19 -1.15
CA ARG A 31 10.73 -0.63 -2.52
C ARG A 31 9.36 0.02 -2.71
N TRP A 32 9.07 0.94 -1.79
CA TRP A 32 7.74 1.49 -1.59
C TRP A 32 7.64 2.87 -2.21
N ARG A 33 6.42 3.26 -2.55
CA ARG A 33 6.04 4.61 -2.97
C ARG A 33 4.79 5.02 -2.24
N VAL A 34 4.63 6.33 -2.04
CA VAL A 34 3.34 6.89 -1.65
C VAL A 34 2.78 7.64 -2.85
N ILE A 35 1.56 7.28 -3.22
CA ILE A 35 0.88 7.83 -4.39
C ILE A 35 -0.37 8.56 -3.92
N GLU A 36 -0.52 9.81 -4.36
CA GLU A 36 -1.71 10.62 -4.18
C GLU A 36 -2.60 10.53 -5.43
N VAL A 37 -3.88 10.23 -5.23
CA VAL A 37 -4.89 10.21 -6.29
C VAL A 37 -5.33 11.65 -6.55
N LEU A 38 -5.22 12.11 -7.80
CA LEU A 38 -5.60 13.48 -8.19
C LEU A 38 -7.02 13.54 -8.76
N GLU A 39 -7.44 12.52 -9.51
CA GLU A 39 -8.75 12.45 -10.14
C GLU A 39 -9.40 11.07 -9.96
N GLY A 40 -10.73 11.07 -9.81
CA GLY A 40 -11.55 9.88 -9.60
C GLY A 40 -12.26 9.84 -8.24
N PRO A 41 -12.99 8.76 -7.94
CA PRO A 41 -13.74 8.60 -6.68
C PRO A 41 -12.89 8.69 -5.40
N CYS A 42 -11.59 8.39 -5.50
CA CYS A 42 -10.64 8.41 -4.39
C CYS A 42 -9.73 9.65 -4.40
N ALA A 43 -10.09 10.72 -5.14
CA ALA A 43 -9.28 11.93 -5.22
C ALA A 43 -8.94 12.51 -3.83
N GLY A 44 -7.67 12.87 -3.63
CA GLY A 44 -7.10 13.34 -2.36
C GLY A 44 -6.66 12.21 -1.41
N GLU A 45 -6.96 10.94 -1.69
CA GLU A 45 -6.44 9.82 -0.91
C GLU A 45 -4.98 9.53 -1.26
N ARG A 46 -4.19 9.19 -0.24
CA ARG A 46 -2.81 8.72 -0.39
C ARG A 46 -2.72 7.25 -0.08
N HIS A 47 -2.03 6.49 -0.91
CA HIS A 47 -1.89 5.05 -0.79
C HIS A 47 -0.42 4.64 -0.79
N ILE A 48 -0.11 3.62 -0.01
CA ILE A 48 1.22 3.00 0.00
C ILE A 48 1.19 1.89 -1.03
N VAL A 49 2.20 1.88 -1.89
CA VAL A 49 2.40 0.88 -2.94
C VAL A 49 3.82 0.32 -2.80
N GLY A 50 4.00 -0.99 -2.87
CA GLY A 50 5.34 -1.58 -2.81
C GLY A 50 5.32 -3.08 -2.60
N TYR A 51 6.43 -3.61 -2.09
CA TYR A 51 6.63 -5.03 -1.90
C TYR A 51 6.51 -5.43 -0.43
N ASN A 52 5.60 -6.34 -0.11
CA ASN A 52 5.48 -6.93 1.21
C ASN A 52 6.62 -7.92 1.44
N ARG A 53 7.52 -7.58 2.37
CA ARG A 53 8.76 -8.35 2.63
C ARG A 53 8.50 -9.81 3.04
N TYR A 54 7.44 -10.05 3.80
CA TYR A 54 7.22 -11.36 4.43
C TYR A 54 6.31 -12.28 3.61
N ASP A 55 5.34 -11.73 2.89
CA ASP A 55 4.43 -12.52 2.05
C ASP A 55 4.88 -12.60 0.59
N TYR A 56 5.97 -11.89 0.24
CA TYR A 56 6.59 -11.90 -1.08
C TYR A 56 5.64 -11.48 -2.21
N GLU A 57 4.84 -10.45 -1.97
CA GLU A 57 3.84 -9.96 -2.93
C GLU A 57 3.80 -8.44 -3.04
N GLY A 58 3.36 -7.96 -4.21
CA GLY A 58 2.98 -6.57 -4.42
C GLY A 58 1.77 -6.20 -3.55
N ARG A 59 1.80 -5.01 -2.96
CA ARG A 59 0.76 -4.56 -2.03
C ARG A 59 0.38 -3.10 -2.29
N VAL A 60 -0.92 -2.84 -2.22
CA VAL A 60 -1.52 -1.50 -2.15
C VAL A 60 -2.32 -1.40 -0.86
N SER A 61 -2.14 -0.32 -0.11
CA SER A 61 -2.88 -0.07 1.11
C SER A 61 -4.24 0.61 0.85
N THR A 62 -5.14 0.59 1.83
CA THR A 62 -6.19 1.62 1.91
C THR A 62 -5.57 3.00 2.18
N ALA A 63 -6.35 4.07 2.06
CA ALA A 63 -5.90 5.43 2.33
C ALA A 63 -5.09 5.56 3.62
N ILE A 64 -3.98 6.28 3.58
CA ILE A 64 -3.19 6.63 4.75
C ILE A 64 -4.03 7.58 5.63
N ALA A 65 -4.17 7.22 6.91
CA ALA A 65 -4.87 8.02 7.91
C ALA A 65 -3.88 8.85 8.74
N SER A 66 -2.71 8.30 9.06
CA SER A 66 -1.64 9.03 9.74
C SER A 66 -0.26 8.45 9.39
N TYR A 67 0.77 9.27 9.59
CA TYR A 67 2.16 8.90 9.40
C TYR A 67 2.98 9.41 10.58
N ASP A 68 3.80 8.52 11.14
CA ASP A 68 4.81 8.81 12.15
C ASP A 68 6.21 8.75 11.50
N PRO A 69 6.89 9.89 11.31
CA PRO A 69 8.21 9.94 10.69
C PRO A 69 9.33 9.38 11.56
N GLU A 70 9.18 9.35 12.90
CA GLU A 70 10.21 8.80 13.80
C GLU A 70 10.28 7.28 13.66
N THR A 71 9.12 6.63 13.59
CA THR A 71 9.03 5.16 13.50
C THR A 71 8.84 4.66 12.06
N ARG A 72 8.64 5.58 11.11
CA ARG A 72 8.29 5.30 9.70
C ARG A 72 7.05 4.42 9.56
N LYS A 73 6.06 4.66 10.43
CA LYS A 73 4.82 3.89 10.46
C LYS A 73 3.67 4.70 9.88
N CYS A 74 2.98 4.12 8.91
CA CYS A 74 1.72 4.64 8.40
C CYS A 74 0.57 3.83 8.98
N VAL A 75 -0.41 4.49 9.59
CA VAL A 75 -1.71 3.88 9.91
C VAL A 75 -2.65 4.17 8.75
N THR A 76 -3.32 3.14 8.26
CA THR A 76 -4.26 3.26 7.14
C THR A 76 -5.70 3.27 7.63
N ARG A 77 -6.65 3.68 6.77
CA ARG A 77 -8.09 3.73 7.09
C ARG A 77 -8.65 2.40 7.59
N SER A 78 -8.08 1.28 7.15
CA SER A 78 -8.44 -0.06 7.66
C SER A 78 -8.02 -0.31 9.11
N GLY A 79 -7.13 0.50 9.67
CA GLY A 79 -6.46 0.28 10.94
C GLY A 79 -5.14 -0.50 10.83
N ARG A 80 -4.79 -1.02 9.64
CA ARG A 80 -3.51 -1.70 9.41
C ARG A 80 -2.35 -0.72 9.47
N VAL A 81 -1.27 -1.15 10.13
CA VAL A 81 0.01 -0.45 10.21
C VAL A 81 0.94 -0.92 9.10
N TYR A 82 1.56 0.02 8.41
CA TYR A 82 2.60 -0.24 7.42
C TYR A 82 3.92 0.35 7.92
N VAL A 83 4.97 -0.46 7.97
CA VAL A 83 6.32 -0.02 8.32
C VAL A 83 7.11 0.18 7.04
N LEU A 84 7.48 1.42 6.75
CA LEU A 84 8.23 1.78 5.55
C LEU A 84 9.72 1.51 5.80
N THR A 85 10.29 0.57 5.05
CA THR A 85 11.70 0.15 5.22
C THR A 85 12.51 0.39 3.96
N GLY A 86 13.78 0.76 4.13
CA GLY A 86 14.63 1.21 3.05
C GLY A 86 14.20 2.57 2.48
N ARG A 87 14.75 2.91 1.31
CA ARG A 87 14.38 4.11 0.56
C ARG A 87 13.08 3.89 -0.22
N SER A 88 12.39 4.97 -0.57
CA SER A 88 11.32 4.87 -1.54
C SER A 88 11.89 4.39 -2.88
N GLY A 89 11.05 3.75 -3.70
CA GLY A 89 11.47 3.24 -4.99
C GLY A 89 10.40 2.41 -5.67
N TYR A 90 10.58 2.23 -6.96
CA TYR A 90 9.71 1.40 -7.79
C TYR A 90 9.87 -0.09 -7.46
N ASP A 91 8.75 -0.79 -7.41
CA ASP A 91 8.67 -2.26 -7.40
C ASP A 91 7.66 -2.72 -8.46
N PRO A 92 8.02 -3.69 -9.32
CA PRO A 92 7.15 -4.11 -10.42
C PRO A 92 5.88 -4.84 -9.94
N ASP A 93 5.96 -5.60 -8.85
CA ASP A 93 4.78 -6.30 -8.32
C ASP A 93 3.84 -5.30 -7.64
N GLY A 94 4.41 -4.35 -6.89
CA GLY A 94 3.66 -3.22 -6.32
C GLY A 94 2.95 -2.39 -7.40
N ASP A 95 3.65 -2.04 -8.49
CA ASP A 95 3.08 -1.25 -9.59
C ASP A 95 2.00 -2.00 -10.36
N TYR A 96 2.16 -3.31 -10.58
CA TYR A 96 1.13 -4.16 -11.17
C TYR A 96 -0.17 -4.12 -10.35
N VAL A 97 -0.07 -4.32 -9.03
CA VAL A 97 -1.24 -4.28 -8.13
C VAL A 97 -1.85 -2.88 -8.10
N TRP A 98 -1.04 -1.83 -8.12
CA TRP A 98 -1.50 -0.44 -8.20
C TRP A 98 -2.27 -0.14 -9.48
N GLY A 99 -1.73 -0.47 -10.66
CA GLY A 99 -2.42 -0.25 -11.93
C GLY A 99 -3.75 -1.01 -12.01
N ALA A 100 -3.83 -2.18 -11.38
CA ALA A 100 -5.08 -2.92 -11.30
C ALA A 100 -6.06 -2.32 -10.26
N TRP A 101 -5.56 -1.81 -9.14
CA TRP A 101 -6.35 -1.05 -8.16
C TRP A 101 -6.93 0.23 -8.78
N CYS A 102 -6.16 1.00 -9.56
CA CYS A 102 -6.64 2.19 -10.26
C CYS A 102 -7.80 1.89 -11.21
N ARG A 103 -7.70 0.80 -11.98
CA ARG A 103 -8.77 0.36 -12.89
C ARG A 103 -10.07 0.01 -12.16
N VAL A 104 -9.97 -0.65 -11.01
CA VAL A 104 -11.15 -1.02 -10.20
C VAL A 104 -11.78 0.20 -9.53
N ASN A 105 -10.96 1.17 -9.10
CA ASN A 105 -11.43 2.35 -8.36
C ASN A 105 -11.68 3.58 -9.24
N GLY A 106 -11.43 3.50 -10.56
CA GLY A 106 -11.64 4.62 -11.48
C GLY A 106 -10.70 5.79 -11.22
N VAL A 107 -9.41 5.51 -10.98
CA VAL A 107 -8.37 6.54 -10.84
C VAL A 107 -7.78 6.88 -12.20
N ASP A 108 -7.97 8.12 -12.61
CA ASP A 108 -7.57 8.62 -13.94
C ASP A 108 -6.28 9.45 -13.90
N ALA A 109 -5.98 10.09 -12.76
CA ALA A 109 -4.76 10.86 -12.55
C ALA A 109 -4.20 10.66 -11.14
N GLN A 110 -2.87 10.62 -11.05
CA GLN A 110 -2.13 10.34 -9.83
C GLN A 110 -0.75 11.02 -9.85
N VAL A 111 -0.17 11.21 -8.67
CA VAL A 111 1.20 11.72 -8.52
C VAL A 111 1.91 10.99 -7.40
N GLU A 112 3.21 10.76 -7.58
CA GLU A 112 4.06 10.22 -6.52
C GLU A 112 4.45 11.33 -5.54
N VAL A 113 4.22 11.09 -4.25
CA VAL A 113 4.51 12.01 -3.14
C VAL A 113 5.42 11.36 -2.09
N SER A 114 6.20 10.34 -2.50
CA SER A 114 7.07 9.55 -1.62
C SER A 114 8.03 10.42 -0.81
N GLU A 115 8.50 11.54 -1.36
CA GLU A 115 9.42 12.50 -0.71
C GLU A 115 8.90 13.01 0.64
N MET A 116 7.58 13.13 0.83
CA MET A 116 6.98 13.58 2.10
C MET A 116 7.07 12.52 3.22
N TYR A 117 7.40 11.30 2.84
CA TYR A 117 7.54 10.12 3.69
C TYR A 117 8.99 9.64 3.71
N GLU A 118 9.88 10.26 2.94
CA GLU A 118 11.31 10.03 3.02
C GLU A 118 11.90 10.75 4.25
N GLU A 119 13.07 10.27 4.61
CA GLU A 119 13.78 10.49 5.87
C GLU A 119 13.87 11.95 6.36
N SER A 120 13.67 12.11 7.67
CA SER A 120 14.40 13.05 8.52
C SER A 120 15.02 12.27 9.70
N ALA A 121 15.91 11.33 9.43
CA ALA A 121 16.72 10.62 10.43
C ALA A 121 18.20 10.80 10.04
N PRO A 122 19.09 11.07 11.01
CA PRO A 122 20.48 11.38 10.74
C PRO A 122 21.21 10.16 10.14
N ASP A 123 22.14 10.47 9.24
CA ASP A 123 23.08 9.54 8.60
C ASP A 123 23.71 8.60 9.63
N ASP A 124 23.22 7.36 9.71
CA ASP A 124 23.80 6.30 10.56
C ASP A 124 25.06 5.71 9.89
N ARG A 125 25.90 6.59 9.33
CA ARG A 125 27.24 6.32 8.83
C ARG A 125 28.25 7.11 9.66
N GLN A 126 28.48 6.65 10.89
CA GLN A 126 29.78 6.79 11.55
C GLN A 126 29.86 5.95 12.83
N VAL A 127 30.28 4.69 12.67
CA VAL A 127 31.10 3.96 13.67
C VAL A 127 32.23 3.23 12.96
#